data_AF-A0AAJ2G1F9-F1
#
_entry.id   AF-A0AAJ2G1F9-F1
#
_cell.length_a   1.000
_cell.length_b   1.000
_cell.length_c   1.000
_cell.angle_alpha   90.00
_cell.angle_beta   90.00
_cell.angle_gamma   90.00
#
_symmetry.space_group_name_H-M   'P 1'
#
loop_
_entity.id
_entity.type
_entity.pdbx_description
1 polymer ?
#
loop_
_entity_poly.entity_id
_entity_poly.type
_entity_poly.pdbx_seq_one_letter_code
_entity_poly.pdbx_strand_id
1 'polypeptide(L)'
;MRVAAFFLLLLVALGYAARRGGGPERVMAGVAIVMVASDPILHRFVPLGYASLDFGHLVIDGFGATSTLVLALIAHRFWPMIAAALHLLPLMAHLSRASDLSMHPAAYMIMQVAWSWLVPPLLIFATWRHQQRLQQNGSDPSWRNSSRSSPLSKASN
;
A
#
# COMPACT_ATOMS: atom_id res chain seq x y z
N MET A 1 -5.18 -5.15 22.22
CA MET A 1 -3.74 -5.34 21.86
C MET A 1 -3.50 -5.42 20.36
N ARG A 2 -4.21 -6.24 19.57
CA ARG A 2 -3.99 -6.38 18.11
C ARG A 2 -4.02 -5.05 17.32
N VAL A 3 -5.02 -4.19 17.56
CA VAL A 3 -5.19 -2.92 16.83
C VAL A 3 -4.03 -1.96 17.09
N ALA A 4 -3.61 -1.82 18.35
CA ALA A 4 -2.46 -0.99 18.71
C ALA A 4 -1.15 -1.50 18.08
N ALA A 5 -0.97 -2.83 18.02
CA ALA A 5 0.20 -3.42 17.37
C ALA A 5 0.23 -3.12 15.85
N PHE A 6 -0.92 -3.21 15.17
CA PHE A 6 -1.04 -2.82 13.77
C PHE A 6 -0.67 -1.36 13.55
N PHE A 7 -1.26 -0.44 14.33
CA PHE A 7 -0.96 0.99 14.20
C PHE A 7 0.50 1.32 14.51
N LEU A 8 1.10 0.68 15.51
CA LEU A 8 2.53 0.84 15.80
C LEU A 8 3.38 0.40 14.60
N LEU A 9 3.10 -0.78 14.04
CA LEU A 9 3.81 -1.32 12.90
C LEU A 9 3.65 -0.42 11.66
N LEU A 10 2.43 0.06 11.42
CA LEU A 10 2.13 1.01 10.34
C LEU A 10 2.88 2.32 10.55
N LEU A 11 2.88 2.90 11.76
CA LEU A 11 3.60 4.13 12.06
C LEU A 11 5.11 3.98 11.82
N VAL A 12 5.68 2.84 12.18
CA VAL A 12 7.08 2.51 11.87
C VAL A 12 7.29 2.47 10.36
N ALA A 13 6.43 1.78 9.61
CA ALA A 13 6.52 1.68 8.15
C ALA A 13 6.42 3.06 7.47
N LEU A 14 5.42 3.87 7.84
CA LEU A 14 5.21 5.21 7.32
C LEU A 14 6.39 6.13 7.65
N GLY A 15 6.83 6.13 8.90
CA GLY A 15 7.94 6.95 9.37
C GLY A 15 9.27 6.56 8.72
N TYR A 16 9.48 5.27 8.44
CA TYR A 16 10.68 4.79 7.76
C TYR A 16 10.65 5.13 6.27
N ALA A 17 9.54 4.86 5.57
CA ALA A 17 9.37 5.21 4.16
C ALA A 17 9.45 6.72 3.92
N ALA A 18 8.88 7.54 4.82
CA ALA A 18 8.94 9.00 4.69
C ALA A 18 10.38 9.54 4.81
N ARG A 19 11.19 8.97 5.70
CA ARG A 19 12.56 9.44 5.99
C ARG A 19 13.62 8.82 5.08
N ARG A 20 13.42 7.57 4.66
CA ARG A 20 14.44 6.73 4.00
C ARG A 20 13.91 6.06 2.73
N GLY A 21 12.68 6.31 2.31
CA GLY A 21 12.10 5.76 1.08
C GLY A 21 12.45 6.59 -0.15
N GLY A 22 12.38 5.94 -1.32
CA GLY A 22 12.45 6.60 -2.61
C GLY A 22 11.08 7.11 -3.04
N GLY A 23 10.93 7.47 -4.32
CA GLY A 23 9.65 7.90 -4.88
C GLY A 23 8.52 6.89 -4.60
N PRO A 24 8.66 5.60 -4.98
CA PRO A 24 7.61 4.63 -4.79
C PRO A 24 7.23 4.36 -3.33
N GLU A 25 8.22 4.27 -2.43
CA GLU A 25 7.98 4.02 -1.01
C GLU A 25 7.23 5.19 -0.35
N ARG A 26 7.57 6.44 -0.71
CA ARG A 26 6.89 7.64 -0.20
C ARG A 26 5.48 7.78 -0.74
N VAL A 27 5.24 7.44 -2.01
CA VAL A 27 3.88 7.42 -2.59
C VAL A 27 3.01 6.39 -1.89
N MET A 28 3.52 5.17 -1.68
CA MET A 28 2.79 4.15 -0.93
C MET A 28 2.47 4.56 0.50
N ALA A 29 3.40 5.25 1.19
CA ALA A 29 3.14 5.81 2.50
C ALA A 29 1.98 6.83 2.45
N GLY A 30 1.93 7.67 1.42
CA GLY A 30 0.81 8.58 1.17
C GLY A 30 -0.52 7.85 0.95
N VAL A 31 -0.54 6.81 0.12
CA VAL A 31 -1.73 5.96 -0.11
C VAL A 31 -2.22 5.36 1.21
N ALA A 32 -1.32 4.79 2.01
CA ALA A 32 -1.66 4.18 3.29
C ALA A 32 -2.21 5.21 4.31
N ILE A 33 -1.67 6.43 4.35
CA ILE A 33 -2.21 7.52 5.18
C ILE A 33 -3.63 7.87 4.77
N VAL A 34 -3.90 8.03 3.47
CA VAL A 34 -5.24 8.34 2.96
C VAL A 34 -6.22 7.24 3.34
N MET A 35 -5.87 5.98 3.13
CA MET A 35 -6.75 4.85 3.48
C MET A 35 -7.08 4.83 4.97
N VAL A 36 -6.07 4.93 5.83
CA VAL A 36 -6.22 4.86 7.30
C VAL A 36 -6.96 6.06 7.87
N ALA A 37 -6.76 7.25 7.30
CA ALA A 37 -7.50 8.44 7.71
C ALA A 37 -8.97 8.41 7.24
N SER A 38 -9.27 7.74 6.13
CA SER A 38 -10.63 7.67 5.56
C SER A 38 -11.59 6.87 6.42
N ASP A 39 -11.13 5.79 7.06
CA ASP A 39 -11.96 4.91 7.89
C ASP A 39 -12.70 5.62 9.06
N PRO A 40 -12.03 6.34 9.98
CA PRO A 40 -12.72 7.05 11.05
C PRO A 40 -13.59 8.21 10.53
N ILE A 41 -13.24 8.81 9.39
CA ILE A 41 -14.04 9.85 8.75
C ILE A 41 -15.35 9.26 8.22
N LEU A 42 -15.29 8.12 7.53
CA LEU A 42 -16.46 7.39 7.04
C LEU A 42 -17.42 7.07 8.19
N HIS A 43 -16.90 6.53 9.28
CA HIS A 43 -17.71 6.14 10.44
C HIS A 43 -18.27 7.30 11.27
N ARG A 44 -17.91 8.54 10.93
CA ARG A 44 -18.64 9.72 11.43
C ARG A 44 -20.03 9.85 10.81
N PHE A 45 -20.22 9.31 9.60
CA PHE A 45 -21.45 9.45 8.81
C PHE A 45 -22.20 8.13 8.61
N VAL A 46 -21.49 6.99 8.63
CA VAL A 46 -22.05 5.67 8.35
C VAL A 46 -21.82 4.72 9.53
N PRO A 47 -22.87 4.15 10.14
CA PRO A 47 -22.72 3.17 11.22
C PRO A 47 -21.95 1.92 10.76
N LEU A 48 -21.22 1.31 11.70
CA LEU A 48 -20.55 0.03 11.48
C LEU A 48 -21.58 -1.09 11.24
N GLY A 49 -21.47 -1.82 10.12
CA GLY A 49 -22.34 -2.94 9.81
C GLY A 49 -21.76 -3.85 8.72
N TYR A 50 -21.85 -5.17 8.92
CA TYR A 50 -21.28 -6.19 8.03
C TYR A 50 -22.32 -7.19 7.49
N ALA A 51 -23.60 -6.92 7.75
CA ALA A 51 -24.72 -7.74 7.29
C ALA A 51 -25.10 -7.46 5.84
N SER A 52 -24.78 -6.27 5.34
CA SER A 52 -24.98 -5.81 3.96
C SER A 52 -23.66 -5.41 3.32
N LEU A 53 -23.69 -5.00 2.06
CA LEU A 53 -22.54 -4.45 1.35
C LEU A 53 -22.07 -3.14 2.03
N ASP A 54 -20.81 -3.12 2.45
CA ASP A 54 -20.16 -1.94 2.98
C ASP A 54 -19.60 -1.08 1.85
N PHE A 55 -20.43 -0.18 1.33
CA PHE A 55 -20.06 0.69 0.23
C PHE A 55 -18.93 1.67 0.58
N GLY A 56 -18.85 2.08 1.86
CA GLY A 56 -17.80 2.99 2.30
C GLY A 56 -16.41 2.34 2.24
N HIS A 57 -16.29 1.13 2.78
CA HIS A 57 -15.07 0.34 2.67
C HIS A 57 -14.75 -0.06 1.24
N LEU A 58 -15.76 -0.37 0.41
CA LEU A 58 -15.56 -0.64 -1.02
C LEU A 58 -14.84 0.51 -1.73
N VAL A 59 -15.20 1.76 -1.44
CA VAL A 59 -14.55 2.94 -2.01
C VAL A 59 -13.10 3.07 -1.54
N ILE A 60 -12.84 2.86 -0.25
CA ILE A 60 -11.48 2.91 0.34
C ILE A 60 -10.59 1.82 -0.26
N ASP A 61 -11.08 0.59 -0.32
CA ASP A 61 -10.37 -0.56 -0.89
C ASP A 61 -10.13 -0.35 -2.40
N GLY A 62 -11.11 0.17 -3.12
CA GLY A 62 -11.00 0.50 -4.54
C GLY A 62 -9.93 1.56 -4.81
N PHE A 63 -9.85 2.59 -3.96
CA PHE A 63 -8.77 3.58 -3.99
C PHE A 63 -7.41 2.93 -3.73
N GLY A 64 -7.29 2.08 -2.70
CA GLY A 64 -6.07 1.38 -2.36
C GLY A 64 -5.58 0.50 -3.50
N ALA A 65 -6.47 -0.31 -4.07
CA ALA A 65 -6.19 -1.20 -5.19
C ALA A 65 -5.73 -0.43 -6.44
N THR A 66 -6.50 0.59 -6.84
CA THR A 66 -6.19 1.38 -8.05
C THR A 66 -4.88 2.15 -7.90
N SER A 67 -4.67 2.81 -6.76
CA SER A 67 -3.46 3.60 -6.51
C SER A 67 -2.21 2.73 -6.49
N THR A 68 -2.28 1.56 -5.87
CA THR A 68 -1.13 0.64 -5.81
C THR A 68 -0.89 -0.11 -7.12
N LEU A 69 -1.94 -0.41 -7.89
CA LEU A 69 -1.79 -0.93 -9.25
C LEU A 69 -1.09 0.09 -10.15
N VAL A 70 -1.54 1.35 -10.15
CA VAL A 70 -0.88 2.44 -10.90
C VAL A 70 0.57 2.58 -10.46
N LEU A 71 0.83 2.56 -9.14
CA LEU A 71 2.18 2.60 -8.60
C LEU A 71 3.06 1.45 -9.12
N ALA A 72 2.53 0.23 -9.18
CA ALA A 72 3.24 -0.94 -9.71
C ALA A 72 3.60 -0.83 -11.19
N LEU A 73 2.73 -0.19 -11.97
CA LEU A 73 2.96 0.04 -13.39
C LEU A 73 4.07 1.07 -13.62
N ILE A 74 4.15 2.13 -12.82
CA ILE A 74 5.10 3.24 -13.05
C ILE A 74 6.43 3.10 -12.29
N ALA A 75 6.47 2.35 -11.18
CA ALA A 75 7.66 2.18 -10.37
C ALA A 75 8.71 1.28 -11.05
N HIS A 76 9.99 1.64 -10.94
CA HIS A 76 11.11 0.80 -11.39
C HIS A 76 11.45 -0.28 -10.36
N ARG A 77 10.43 -0.91 -9.75
CA ARG A 77 10.54 -1.85 -8.63
C ARG A 77 9.40 -2.86 -8.69
N PHE A 78 9.66 -4.09 -8.29
CA PHE A 78 8.64 -5.15 -8.32
C PHE A 78 7.72 -5.13 -7.09
N TRP A 79 8.21 -4.69 -5.93
CA TRP A 79 7.46 -4.77 -4.66
C TRP A 79 6.06 -4.10 -4.69
N PRO A 80 5.80 -3.00 -5.42
CA PRO A 80 4.45 -2.43 -5.46
C PRO A 80 3.44 -3.35 -6.15
N MET A 81 3.87 -4.30 -6.99
CA MET A 81 2.99 -5.34 -7.55
C MET A 81 2.41 -6.24 -6.44
N ILE A 82 3.22 -6.55 -5.43
CA ILE A 82 2.77 -7.32 -4.26
C ILE A 82 1.74 -6.49 -3.48
N ALA A 83 2.00 -5.20 -3.29
CA ALA A 83 1.05 -4.30 -2.61
C ALA A 83 -0.28 -4.19 -3.37
N ALA A 84 -0.23 -4.10 -4.71
CA ALA A 84 -1.42 -4.10 -5.55
C ALA A 84 -2.25 -5.38 -5.39
N ALA A 85 -1.60 -6.55 -5.40
CA ALA A 85 -2.28 -7.82 -5.15
C ALA A 85 -2.95 -7.84 -3.77
N LEU A 86 -2.24 -7.39 -2.72
CA LEU A 86 -2.79 -7.33 -1.35
C LEU A 86 -4.01 -6.39 -1.25
N HIS A 87 -4.01 -5.25 -1.93
CA HIS A 87 -5.14 -4.33 -1.93
C HIS A 87 -6.30 -4.73 -2.85
N LEU A 88 -6.08 -5.63 -3.81
CA LEU A 88 -7.17 -6.22 -4.61
C LEU A 88 -7.97 -7.26 -3.84
N LEU A 89 -7.37 -7.94 -2.86
CA LEU A 89 -8.03 -9.03 -2.12
C LEU A 89 -9.27 -8.60 -1.32
N PRO A 90 -9.29 -7.45 -0.61
CA PRO A 90 -10.50 -6.92 0.02
C PRO A 90 -11.68 -6.73 -0.95
N LEU A 91 -11.42 -6.39 -2.22
CA LEU A 91 -12.46 -6.27 -3.24
C LEU A 91 -13.20 -7.59 -3.50
N MET A 92 -12.54 -8.74 -3.27
CA MET A 92 -13.19 -10.05 -3.39
C MET A 92 -14.23 -10.28 -2.29
N ALA A 93 -14.06 -9.67 -1.11
CA ALA A 93 -15.06 -9.70 -0.05
C ALA A 93 -16.33 -8.96 -0.50
N HIS A 94 -16.16 -7.76 -1.06
CA HIS A 94 -17.25 -6.95 -1.59
C HIS A 94 -17.95 -7.61 -2.76
N LEU A 95 -17.18 -8.18 -3.70
CA LEU A 95 -17.74 -8.91 -4.84
C LEU A 95 -18.59 -10.11 -4.38
N SER A 96 -18.12 -10.85 -3.38
CA SER A 96 -18.87 -11.97 -2.79
C SER A 96 -20.18 -11.50 -2.18
N ARG A 97 -20.15 -10.44 -1.36
CA ARG A 97 -21.35 -9.87 -0.72
C ARG A 97 -22.32 -9.27 -1.74
N ALA A 98 -21.82 -8.60 -2.79
CA ALA A 98 -22.64 -8.01 -3.84
C ALA A 98 -23.31 -9.06 -4.74
N SER A 99 -22.69 -10.24 -4.87
CA SER A 99 -23.23 -11.39 -5.61
C SER A 99 -24.18 -12.26 -4.79
N ASP A 100 -24.56 -11.80 -3.59
CA ASP A 100 -25.39 -12.52 -2.61
C ASP A 100 -24.87 -13.93 -2.27
N LEU A 101 -23.56 -14.14 -2.36
CA LEU A 101 -22.96 -15.35 -1.81
C LEU A 101 -23.13 -15.29 -0.30
N SER A 102 -23.84 -16.28 0.25
CA SER A 102 -24.11 -16.40 1.68
C SER A 102 -22.79 -16.47 2.45
N MET A 103 -22.34 -15.32 2.95
CA MET A 103 -21.11 -15.19 3.71
C MET A 103 -21.44 -14.72 5.12
N HIS A 104 -20.91 -15.43 6.11
CA HIS A 104 -21.04 -15.03 7.50
C HIS A 104 -20.45 -13.61 7.69
N PRO A 105 -21.10 -12.67 8.39
CA PRO A 105 -20.61 -11.29 8.56
C PRO A 105 -19.17 -11.21 9.07
N ALA A 106 -18.77 -12.13 9.95
CA ALA A 106 -17.39 -12.21 10.43
C ALA A 106 -16.38 -12.57 9.31
N ALA A 107 -16.73 -13.46 8.38
CA ALA A 107 -15.87 -13.80 7.25
C ALA A 107 -15.72 -12.61 6.30
N TYR A 108 -16.81 -11.87 6.05
CA TYR A 108 -16.80 -10.64 5.26
C TYR A 108 -15.86 -9.59 5.87
N MET A 109 -15.98 -9.34 7.19
CA MET A 109 -15.10 -8.43 7.92
C MET A 109 -13.64 -8.88 7.85
N ILE A 110 -13.35 -10.16 8.10
CA ILE A 110 -11.97 -10.68 8.08
C ILE A 110 -11.34 -10.52 6.69
N MET A 111 -12.08 -10.84 5.62
CA MET A 111 -11.57 -10.71 4.25
C MET A 111 -11.25 -9.28 3.86
N GLN A 112 -11.97 -8.29 4.40
CA GLN A 112 -11.65 -6.88 4.18
C GLN A 112 -10.33 -6.48 4.83
N VAL A 113 -10.06 -6.93 6.06
CA VAL A 113 -8.94 -6.38 6.86
C VAL A 113 -7.69 -7.28 6.93
N ALA A 114 -7.80 -8.59 6.71
CA ALA A 114 -6.71 -9.54 7.01
C ALA A 114 -5.42 -9.20 6.26
N TRP A 115 -5.53 -8.87 4.98
CA TRP A 115 -4.40 -8.63 4.09
C TRP A 115 -3.63 -7.34 4.43
N SER A 116 -4.27 -6.39 5.11
CA SER A 116 -3.64 -5.14 5.54
C SER A 116 -2.42 -5.37 6.45
N TRP A 117 -2.40 -6.46 7.23
CA TRP A 117 -1.28 -6.81 8.11
C TRP A 117 0.03 -7.08 7.38
N LEU A 118 -0.02 -7.42 6.09
CA LEU A 118 1.15 -7.71 5.27
C LEU A 118 1.73 -6.44 4.60
N VAL A 119 0.94 -5.37 4.51
CA VAL A 119 1.34 -4.14 3.81
C VAL A 119 2.44 -3.37 4.56
N PRO A 120 2.37 -3.13 5.88
CA PRO A 120 3.46 -2.44 6.58
C PRO A 120 4.80 -3.20 6.57
N PRO A 121 4.87 -4.52 6.84
CA PRO A 121 6.12 -5.28 6.70
C PRO A 121 6.70 -5.20 5.28
N LEU A 122 5.85 -5.28 4.26
CA LEU A 122 6.26 -5.13 2.87
C LEU A 122 6.89 -3.76 2.61
N LEU A 123 6.28 -2.68 3.10
CA LEU A 123 6.80 -1.32 2.94
C LEU A 123 8.13 -1.11 3.70
N ILE A 124 8.25 -1.67 4.91
CA ILE A 124 9.51 -1.66 5.68
C ILE A 124 10.61 -2.37 4.88
N PHE A 125 10.34 -3.58 4.41
CA PHE A 125 11.30 -4.38 3.64
C PHE A 125 11.68 -3.69 2.33
N ALA A 126 10.71 -3.11 1.62
CA ALA A 126 10.93 -2.35 0.39
C ALA A 126 11.86 -1.14 0.62
N THR A 127 11.60 -0.39 1.70
CA THR A 127 12.41 0.77 2.10
C THR A 127 13.82 0.36 2.51
N TRP A 128 13.98 -0.75 3.23
CA TRP A 128 15.29 -1.29 3.56
C TRP A 128 16.07 -1.70 2.30
N ARG A 129 15.44 -2.44 1.39
CA ARG A 129 16.06 -2.88 0.13
C ARG A 129 16.43 -1.69 -0.75
N HIS A 130 15.65 -0.60 -0.70
CA HIS A 130 16.00 0.66 -1.37
C HIS A 130 17.30 1.26 -0.82
N GLN A 131 17.41 1.37 0.50
CA GLN A 131 18.62 1.91 1.15
C GLN A 131 19.85 1.05 0.83
N GLN A 132 19.71 -0.28 0.80
CA GLN A 132 20.79 -1.19 0.39
C GLN A 132 21.26 -0.92 -1.05
N ARG A 133 20.34 -0.75 -2.01
CA ARG A 133 20.70 -0.44 -3.41
C ARG A 133 21.36 0.92 -3.54
N LEU A 134 20.89 1.94 -2.80
CA LEU A 134 21.53 3.25 -2.78
C LEU A 134 22.97 3.19 -2.24
N GLN A 135 23.21 2.41 -1.18
CA GLN A 135 24.55 2.25 -0.61
C GLN A 135 25.51 1.52 -1.56
N GLN A 136 25.02 0.50 -2.27
CA GLN A 136 25.84 -0.31 -3.17
C GLN A 136 26.13 0.38 -4.51
N ASN A 137 25.13 1.06 -5.09
CA ASN A 137 25.21 1.55 -6.46
C ASN A 137 25.32 3.07 -6.57
N GLY A 138 25.25 3.81 -5.45
CA GLY A 138 25.21 5.28 -5.41
C GLY A 138 23.94 5.91 -6.00
N SER A 139 23.11 5.13 -6.69
CA SER A 139 21.85 5.55 -7.29
C SER A 139 20.86 4.39 -7.32
N ASP A 140 19.56 4.70 -7.20
CA ASP A 140 18.48 3.71 -7.28
C ASP A 140 17.24 4.35 -7.92
N PRO A 141 17.03 4.16 -9.24
CA PRO A 141 15.90 4.71 -9.97
C PRO A 141 14.56 4.47 -9.27
N SER A 142 13.73 5.51 -9.25
CA SER A 142 12.39 5.45 -8.65
C SER A 142 11.35 5.01 -9.67
N TRP A 143 11.42 5.54 -10.90
CA TRP A 143 10.38 5.42 -11.93
C TRP A 143 10.95 4.79 -13.18
N ARG A 144 10.14 4.04 -13.95
CA ARG A 144 10.62 3.34 -15.15
C ARG A 144 11.23 4.27 -16.21
N ASN A 145 10.80 5.54 -16.24
CA ASN A 145 11.22 6.52 -17.24
C ASN A 145 12.33 7.47 -16.77
N SER A 146 12.97 7.24 -15.61
CA SER A 146 14.10 8.07 -15.20
C SER A 146 15.33 7.73 -16.05
N SER A 147 15.67 8.60 -17.01
CA SER A 147 16.85 8.49 -17.86
C SER A 147 18.11 8.31 -17.02
N ARG A 148 18.98 7.35 -17.37
CA ARG A 148 20.34 7.30 -16.82
C ARG A 148 21.10 8.48 -17.38
N SER A 149 21.31 9.52 -16.56
CA SER A 149 22.38 10.48 -16.84
C SER A 149 23.71 9.73 -16.69
N SER A 150 24.25 9.22 -17.78
CA SER A 150 25.62 8.69 -17.81
C SER A 150 26.54 9.80 -17.28
N PRO A 151 27.40 9.56 -16.29
CA PRO A 151 28.48 10.49 -16.00
C PRO A 151 29.34 10.53 -17.26
N LEU A 152 29.35 11.67 -17.95
CA LEU A 152 30.35 11.96 -18.96
C LEU A 152 31.71 11.81 -18.27
N SER A 153 32.41 10.74 -18.63
CA SER A 153 33.84 10.60 -18.47
C SER A 153 34.49 11.92 -18.88
N LYS A 154 35.02 12.67 -17.91
CA LYS A 154 36.02 13.69 -18.17
C LYS A 154 37.29 12.94 -18.60
N ALA A 155 37.34 12.56 -19.88
CA ALA A 155 38.57 12.23 -20.53
C ALA A 155 39.32 13.56 -20.78
N SER A 156 40.46 13.68 -20.10
CA SER A 156 41.68 14.40 -20.48
C SER A 156 41.59 15.49 -21.56
N ASN A 157 41.97 16.71 -21.19
CA ASN A 157 43.06 17.47 -21.82
C ASN A 157 43.65 18.45 -20.81
#